data_AF-A0A375ISD8-F1
#
_entry.id   AF-A0A375ISD8-F1
#
_cell.length_a   1.000
_cell.length_b   1.000
_cell.length_c   1.000
_cell.angle_alpha   90.00
_cell.angle_beta   90.00
_cell.angle_gamma   90.00
#
_symmetry.space_group_name_H-M   'P 1'
#
loop_
_entity.id
_entity.type
_entity.pdbx_description
1 polymer ?
#
loop_
_entity_poly.entity_id
_entity_poly.type
_entity_poly.pdbx_seq_one_letter_code
_entity_poly.pdbx_strand_id
1 'polypeptide(L)'
;MQQPIDVQSFGRNRFDELFAEWQKAASGEGLSMGYDQWMDLRFAQHPPSAVTLRQGAVVFELVHRNSYAVRGDTYRIFRVQLSSGTLPFVSFHHPGMGVDFPWVVFPGVFTQAELLTLIRLP
;
A
#
# COMPACT_ATOMS: atom_id res chain seq x y z
N MET A 1 0.62 22.05 7.37
CA MET A 1 0.70 21.04 6.29
C MET A 1 1.98 20.26 6.49
N GLN A 2 1.93 18.93 6.57
CA GLN A 2 3.15 18.10 6.63
C GLN A 2 3.87 18.16 5.29
N GLN A 3 5.21 18.18 5.31
CA GLN A 3 6.01 18.11 4.07
C GLN A 3 5.80 16.73 3.40
N PRO A 4 5.65 16.67 2.07
CA PRO A 4 5.56 15.41 1.35
C PRO A 4 6.79 14.53 1.59
N ILE A 5 6.58 13.25 1.91
CA ILE A 5 7.66 12.28 2.04
C ILE A 5 8.09 11.82 0.65
N ASP A 6 9.37 11.88 0.34
CA ASP A 6 9.88 11.36 -0.93
C ASP A 6 9.78 9.82 -0.94
N VAL A 7 9.12 9.24 -1.94
CA VAL A 7 8.97 7.78 -2.07
C VAL A 7 10.34 7.08 -2.10
N GLN A 8 11.39 7.73 -2.61
CA GLN A 8 12.74 7.16 -2.66
C GLN A 8 13.50 7.27 -1.32
N SER A 9 12.95 8.01 -0.35
CA SER A 9 13.56 8.21 0.97
C SER A 9 13.22 7.10 1.98
N PHE A 10 12.30 6.19 1.65
CA PHE A 10 11.99 5.05 2.52
C PHE A 10 13.23 4.15 2.67
N GLY A 11 13.70 3.99 3.90
CA GLY A 11 14.79 3.06 4.21
C GLY A 11 14.39 1.63 3.87
N ARG A 12 15.31 0.87 3.24
CA ARG A 12 15.06 -0.51 2.82
C ARG A 12 14.61 -1.42 3.96
N ASN A 13 15.13 -1.18 5.17
CA ASN A 13 14.76 -1.90 6.38
C ASN A 13 13.27 -1.80 6.74
N ARG A 14 12.57 -0.75 6.28
CA ARG A 14 11.15 -0.57 6.57
C ARG A 14 10.25 -1.53 5.78
N PHE A 15 10.77 -2.09 4.68
CA PHE A 15 9.98 -2.99 3.82
C PHE A 15 9.73 -4.35 4.48
N ASP A 16 10.59 -4.75 5.41
CA ASP A 16 10.50 -6.04 6.11
C ASP A 16 9.79 -5.93 7.47
N GLU A 17 9.45 -4.73 7.95
CA GLU A 17 8.86 -4.50 9.28
C GLU A 17 7.58 -5.33 9.49
N LEU A 18 6.64 -5.25 8.55
CA LEU A 18 5.38 -5.99 8.63
C LEU A 18 5.58 -7.50 8.47
N PHE A 19 6.54 -7.92 7.65
CA PHE A 19 6.87 -9.34 7.50
C PHE A 19 7.44 -9.89 8.81
N ALA A 20 8.32 -9.16 9.47
CA ALA A 20 8.87 -9.53 10.78
C ALA A 20 7.79 -9.54 11.88
N GLU A 21 6.84 -8.60 11.85
CA GLU A 21 5.67 -8.60 12.74
C GLU A 21 4.81 -9.85 12.54
N TRP A 22 4.45 -10.15 11.29
CA TRP A 22 3.71 -11.36 10.95
C TRP A 22 4.46 -12.63 11.38
N GLN A 23 5.76 -12.72 11.09
CA GLN A 23 6.55 -13.91 11.42
C GLN A 23 6.60 -14.16 12.93
N LYS A 24 6.75 -13.09 13.74
CA LYS A 24 6.68 -13.19 15.19
C LYS A 24 5.31 -13.71 15.65
N ALA A 25 4.24 -13.13 15.12
CA ALA A 25 2.88 -13.52 15.47
C ALA A 25 2.55 -14.97 15.05
N ALA A 26 2.98 -15.38 13.86
CA ALA A 26 2.88 -16.76 13.35
C ALA A 26 3.63 -17.77 14.23
N SER A 27 4.83 -17.40 14.70
CA SER A 27 5.65 -18.29 15.54
C SER A 27 5.19 -18.39 17.01
N GLY A 28 4.57 -17.33 17.54
CA GLY A 28 4.25 -17.22 18.98
C GLY A 28 2.81 -17.57 19.35
N GLU A 29 1.83 -17.24 18.49
CA GLU A 29 0.39 -17.32 18.83
C GLU A 29 -0.40 -18.34 17.99
N GLY A 30 0.28 -19.13 17.15
CA GLY A 30 -0.38 -20.15 16.33
C GLY A 30 -1.25 -19.56 15.22
N LEU A 31 -0.93 -18.34 14.77
CA LEU A 31 -1.52 -17.73 13.56
C LEU A 31 -1.32 -18.69 12.37
N SER A 32 -2.41 -19.34 11.95
CA SER A 32 -2.42 -20.31 10.84
C SER A 32 -2.53 -19.65 9.46
N MET A 33 -2.67 -18.33 9.41
CA MET A 33 -2.89 -17.57 8.18
C MET A 33 -1.58 -17.12 7.53
N GLY A 34 -1.59 -17.10 6.20
CA GLY A 34 -0.49 -16.56 5.41
C GLY A 34 -0.35 -15.03 5.56
N TYR A 35 0.80 -14.50 5.11
CA TYR A 35 1.12 -13.08 5.21
C TYR A 35 0.05 -12.16 4.59
N ASP A 36 -0.43 -12.47 3.38
CA ASP A 36 -1.45 -11.64 2.70
C ASP A 36 -2.80 -11.65 3.43
N GLN A 37 -3.22 -12.80 3.97
CA GLN A 37 -4.44 -12.87 4.80
C GLN A 37 -4.29 -12.05 6.09
N TRP A 38 -3.11 -12.09 6.71
CA TRP A 38 -2.82 -11.25 7.87
C TRP A 38 -2.84 -9.76 7.53
N MET A 39 -2.31 -9.38 6.36
CA MET A 39 -2.38 -8.03 5.82
C MET A 39 -3.82 -7.58 5.53
N ASP A 40 -4.68 -8.47 5.03
CA ASP A 40 -6.11 -8.17 4.82
C ASP A 40 -6.85 -7.87 6.13
N LEU A 41 -6.56 -8.63 7.19
CA LEU A 41 -7.12 -8.34 8.52
C LEU A 41 -6.61 -7.01 9.06
N ARG A 42 -5.31 -6.75 8.92
CA ARG A 42 -4.70 -5.48 9.30
C ARG A 42 -5.36 -4.31 8.58
N PHE A 43 -5.62 -4.46 7.27
CA PHE A 43 -6.29 -3.46 6.46
C PHE A 43 -7.69 -3.16 7.01
N ALA A 44 -8.46 -4.17 7.43
CA ALA A 44 -9.80 -3.96 7.97
C ALA A 44 -9.81 -3.31 9.37
N GLN A 45 -8.81 -3.60 10.21
CA GLN A 45 -8.80 -3.24 11.63
C GLN A 45 -8.12 -1.92 11.94
N HIS A 46 -7.16 -1.49 11.12
CA HIS A 46 -6.40 -0.29 11.40
C HIS A 46 -7.21 1.00 11.19
N PRO A 47 -6.96 2.03 12.03
CA PRO A 47 -7.67 3.30 11.92
C PRO A 47 -7.30 4.01 10.59
N PRO A 48 -8.23 4.80 10.04
CA PRO A 48 -7.94 5.65 8.90
C PRO A 48 -6.74 6.55 9.19
N SER A 49 -5.80 6.60 8.25
CA SER A 49 -4.63 7.48 8.25
C SER A 49 -4.36 7.91 6.82
N ALA A 50 -3.66 9.03 6.64
CA ALA A 50 -3.31 9.55 5.33
C ALA A 50 -1.85 9.96 5.31
N VAL A 51 -1.21 9.85 4.15
CA VAL A 51 0.16 10.27 3.93
C VAL A 51 0.28 11.01 2.61
N THR A 52 0.90 12.19 2.63
CA THR A 52 1.29 12.93 1.43
C THR A 52 2.69 12.48 0.99
N LEU A 53 2.80 12.00 -0.24
CA LEU A 53 4.01 11.47 -0.83
C LEU A 53 4.44 12.30 -2.05
N ARG A 54 5.72 12.20 -2.39
CA ARG A 54 6.30 12.81 -3.59
C ARG A 54 7.12 11.78 -4.36
N GLN A 55 6.92 11.72 -5.67
CA GLN A 55 7.76 10.97 -6.60
C GLN A 55 8.16 11.88 -7.76
N GLY A 56 9.43 12.31 -7.75
CA GLY A 56 9.91 13.33 -8.68
C GLY A 56 9.14 14.65 -8.51
N ALA A 57 8.43 15.06 -9.55
CA ALA A 57 7.61 16.28 -9.55
C ALA A 57 6.16 16.04 -9.07
N VAL A 58 5.72 14.79 -8.96
CA VAL A 58 4.34 14.44 -8.61
C VAL A 58 4.19 14.39 -7.10
N VAL A 59 3.20 15.11 -6.57
CA VAL A 59 2.79 15.08 -5.15
C VAL A 59 1.35 14.56 -5.08
N PHE A 60 1.12 13.59 -4.21
CA PHE A 60 -0.18 12.91 -4.10
C PHE A 60 -0.43 12.45 -2.66
N GLU A 61 -1.69 12.22 -2.31
CA GLU A 61 -2.10 11.71 -1.01
C GLU A 61 -2.65 10.30 -1.14
N LEU A 62 -2.19 9.42 -0.24
CA LEU A 62 -2.75 8.09 -0.06
C LEU A 62 -3.42 7.99 1.30
N VAL A 63 -4.62 7.42 1.31
CA VAL A 63 -5.42 7.20 2.51
C VAL A 63 -5.52 5.70 2.75
N HIS A 64 -5.19 5.29 3.97
CA HIS A 64 -5.38 3.93 4.46
C HIS A 64 -6.83 3.49 4.23
N ARG A 65 -7.04 2.22 3.87
CA ARG A 65 -8.36 1.63 3.60
C ARG A 65 -9.12 2.22 2.40
N ASN A 66 -8.39 2.81 1.46
CA ASN A 66 -9.00 3.31 0.23
C ASN A 66 -8.48 2.59 -0.99
N SER A 67 -9.35 2.58 -2.00
CA SER A 67 -9.04 2.11 -3.33
C SER A 67 -8.74 3.28 -4.25
N TYR A 68 -7.84 3.05 -5.18
CA TYR A 68 -7.36 4.02 -6.13
C TYR A 68 -7.28 3.37 -7.51
N ALA A 69 -7.29 4.21 -8.54
CA ALA A 69 -6.98 3.78 -9.87
C ALA A 69 -5.92 4.68 -10.52
N VAL A 70 -5.12 4.08 -11.38
CA VAL A 70 -4.17 4.75 -12.26
C VAL A 70 -4.36 4.26 -13.70
N ARG A 71 -3.99 5.11 -14.65
CA ARG A 71 -3.94 4.83 -16.09
C ARG A 71 -2.48 4.84 -16.53
N GLY A 72 -1.99 3.67 -16.92
CA GLY A 72 -0.76 3.51 -17.70
C GLY A 72 -1.11 2.86 -19.04
N ASP A 73 -0.32 1.86 -19.44
CA ASP A 73 -0.68 0.96 -20.56
C ASP A 73 -1.99 0.22 -20.31
N THR A 74 -2.32 0.00 -19.03
CA THR A 74 -3.57 -0.60 -18.57
C THR A 74 -4.18 0.24 -17.45
N TYR A 75 -5.50 0.11 -17.28
CA TYR A 75 -6.22 0.65 -16.12
C TYR A 75 -6.05 -0.30 -14.94
N ARG A 76 -5.41 0.17 -13.86
CA ARG A 76 -5.10 -0.65 -12.69
C ARG A 76 -5.81 -0.08 -11.47
N ILE A 77 -6.55 -0.94 -10.76
CA ILE A 77 -7.19 -0.63 -9.48
C ILE A 77 -6.36 -1.26 -8.37
N PHE A 78 -6.14 -0.53 -7.29
CA PHE A 78 -5.42 -1.05 -6.12
C PHE A 78 -5.97 -0.45 -4.83
N ARG A 79 -5.87 -1.23 -3.76
CA ARG A 79 -6.18 -0.81 -2.38
C ARG A 79 -4.89 -0.44 -1.65
N VAL A 80 -4.99 0.48 -0.70
CA VAL A 80 -3.85 1.02 0.06
C VAL A 80 -3.97 0.69 1.53
N GLN A 81 -2.88 0.17 2.09
CA GLN A 81 -2.65 0.07 3.52
C GLN A 81 -1.41 0.88 3.90
N LEU A 82 -1.52 1.70 4.94
CA LEU A 82 -0.37 2.41 5.53
C LEU A 82 0.17 1.68 6.76
N SER A 83 1.45 1.30 6.73
CA SER A 83 2.21 0.85 7.89
C SER A 83 2.79 2.03 8.65
N SER A 84 2.69 2.01 9.98
CA SER A 84 3.16 3.08 10.87
C SER A 84 2.71 4.48 10.39
N GLY A 85 1.49 4.55 9.84
CA GLY A 85 0.86 5.76 9.31
C GLY A 85 1.51 6.40 8.07
N THR A 86 2.61 5.84 7.52
CA THR A 86 3.41 6.54 6.50
C THR A 86 3.89 5.66 5.36
N LEU A 87 4.25 4.40 5.61
CA LEU A 87 4.79 3.52 4.58
C LEU A 87 3.64 2.81 3.85
N PRO A 88 3.47 3.00 2.52
CA PRO A 88 2.33 2.42 1.82
C PRO A 88 2.64 1.00 1.32
N PHE A 89 1.68 0.13 1.51
CA PHE A 89 1.53 -1.16 0.85
C PHE A 89 0.32 -1.09 -0.07
N VAL A 90 0.42 -1.76 -1.21
CA VAL A 90 -0.64 -1.84 -2.21
C VAL A 90 -0.94 -3.28 -2.57
N SER A 91 -2.19 -3.55 -2.85
CA SER A 91 -2.66 -4.81 -3.41
C SER A 91 -3.57 -4.48 -4.59
N PHE A 92 -3.30 -5.07 -5.74
CA PHE A 92 -4.07 -4.80 -6.96
C PHE A 92 -5.35 -5.61 -6.96
N HIS A 93 -6.43 -5.01 -7.45
CA HIS A 93 -7.70 -5.69 -7.65
C HIS A 93 -7.87 -5.98 -9.15
N HIS A 94 -8.17 -7.24 -9.51
CA HIS A 94 -8.48 -7.58 -10.89
C HIS A 94 -9.99 -7.46 -11.15
N PRO A 95 -10.48 -6.41 -11.85
CA PRO A 95 -11.91 -6.13 -11.99
C PRO A 95 -12.68 -7.24 -12.74
N GLY A 96 -12.01 -7.97 -13.64
CA GLY A 96 -12.64 -9.07 -14.39
C GLY A 96 -12.64 -10.43 -13.68
N MET A 97 -11.91 -10.58 -12.57
CA MET A 97 -11.77 -11.85 -11.85
C MET A 97 -12.24 -11.77 -10.39
N GLY A 98 -12.45 -10.56 -9.86
CA GLY A 98 -12.90 -10.36 -8.47
C GLY A 98 -11.87 -10.81 -7.44
N VAL A 99 -10.58 -10.89 -7.82
CA VAL A 99 -9.49 -11.33 -6.94
C VAL A 99 -8.55 -10.18 -6.61
N ASP A 100 -8.11 -10.17 -5.36
CA ASP A 100 -7.03 -9.30 -4.90
C ASP A 100 -5.69 -10.03 -5.03
N PHE A 101 -4.71 -9.35 -5.61
CA PHE A 101 -3.33 -9.81 -5.71
C PHE A 101 -2.58 -9.61 -4.38
N PRO A 102 -1.45 -10.29 -4.16
CA PRO A 102 -0.63 -10.12 -2.97
C PRO A 102 -0.27 -8.66 -2.67
N TRP A 103 -0.08 -8.36 -1.39
CA TRP A 103 0.36 -7.07 -0.90
C TRP A 103 1.83 -6.86 -1.20
N VAL A 104 2.16 -5.72 -1.80
CA VAL A 104 3.53 -5.30 -2.09
C VAL A 104 3.81 -3.91 -1.55
N VAL A 105 5.07 -3.59 -1.30
CA VAL A 105 5.48 -2.23 -0.93
C VAL A 105 5.29 -1.29 -2.12
N PHE A 106 4.83 -0.07 -1.86
CA PHE A 106 4.55 0.92 -2.90
C PHE A 106 5.77 1.39 -3.73
N PRO A 107 6.97 1.61 -3.15
CA PRO A 107 8.10 2.15 -3.92
C PRO A 107 8.46 1.29 -5.14
N GLY A 108 8.52 1.93 -6.31
CA GLY A 108 8.84 1.26 -7.57
C GLY A 108 7.66 0.58 -8.28
N VAL A 109 6.45 0.58 -7.69
CA VAL A 109 5.26 -0.04 -8.30
C VAL A 109 4.64 0.81 -9.41
N PHE A 110 4.79 2.13 -9.31
CA PHE A 110 4.19 3.10 -10.22
C PHE A 110 5.25 4.02 -10.81
N THR A 111 5.07 4.38 -12.08
CA THR A 111 5.82 5.45 -12.72
C THR A 111 5.24 6.83 -12.34
N GLN A 112 6.01 7.91 -12.57
CA GLN A 112 5.49 9.27 -12.37
C GLN A 112 4.28 9.56 -13.27
N ALA A 113 4.30 9.08 -14.52
CA ALA A 113 3.21 9.28 -15.48
C ALA A 113 1.90 8.63 -15.00
N GLU A 114 1.97 7.43 -14.42
CA GLU A 114 0.79 6.77 -13.87
C GLU A 114 0.23 7.51 -12.66
N LEU A 115 1.11 8.00 -11.77
CA LEU A 115 0.70 8.73 -10.57
C LEU A 115 0.05 10.09 -10.89
N LEU A 116 0.34 10.71 -12.04
CA LEU A 116 -0.39 11.90 -12.51
C LEU A 116 -1.86 11.62 -12.79
N THR A 117 -2.23 10.37 -13.03
CA THR A 117 -3.60 9.95 -13.34
C THR A 117 -4.32 9.37 -12.13
N LEU A 118 -3.69 9.44 -10.94
CA LEU A 118 -4.21 8.84 -9.72
C LEU A 118 -5.56 9.43 -9.36
N ILE A 119 -6.57 8.56 -9.26
CA ILE A 119 -7.89 8.90 -8.75
C ILE A 119 -8.23 8.02 -7.56
N ARG A 120 -8.85 8.61 -6.53
CA ARG A 120 -9.44 7.85 -5.43
C ARG A 120 -10.81 7.34 -5.87
N LEU A 121 -11.09 6.08 -5.58
CA LEU A 121 -12.38 5.46 -5.85
C LEU A 121 -13.31 5.64 -4.64
N PRO A 122 -14.64 5.73 -4.87
CA PRO A 122 -15.64 5.83 -3.81
C PRO A 122 -15.75 4.57 -2.96
#